data_AF-A0A7Y2GND5-F1
#
_entry.id   AF-A0A7Y2GND5-F1
#
_cell.length_a   1.000
_cell.length_b   1.000
_cell.length_c   1.000
_cell.angle_alpha   90.00
_cell.angle_beta   90.00
_cell.angle_gamma   90.00
#
_symmetry.space_group_name_H-M   'P 1'
#
loop_
_entity.id
_entity.type
_entity.pdbx_description
1 polymer ?
#
loop_
_entity_poly.entity_id
_entity_poly.type
_entity_poly.pdbx_seq_one_letter_code
_entity_poly.pdbx_strand_id
1 'polypeptide(L)'
;QLRRYTNANTDVSSKIDLSNLVIGGQSTLIISPNALEFQTVYGFVPGLEVGTNSPADSNGDDNLELLDPFGKIIDTFGLIGEDGTGTNHEFEDGRAVRNATISEGSASYNFNEWTIYNDSGGSETINQPQNAPQDFTPGQRE
;
A
#
# COMPACT_ATOMS: atom_id res chain seq x y z
N GLN A 1 4.10 -11.10 -6.89
CA GLN A 1 3.32 -10.15 -7.71
C GLN A 1 2.50 -9.28 -6.79
N LEU A 2 2.38 -7.98 -7.06
CA LEU A 2 1.42 -7.11 -6.38
C LEU A 2 0.23 -6.86 -7.33
N ARG A 3 -1.00 -6.98 -6.85
CA ARG A 3 -2.23 -6.73 -7.61
C ARG A 3 -3.00 -5.58 -6.98
N ARG A 4 -3.68 -4.82 -7.82
CA ARG A 4 -4.68 -3.81 -7.42
C ARG A 4 -6.05 -4.21 -7.95
N TYR A 5 -7.07 -3.91 -7.16
CA TYR A 5 -8.48 -3.97 -7.53
C TYR A 5 -9.07 -2.59 -7.22
N THR A 6 -9.57 -1.91 -8.26
CA THR A 6 -9.98 -0.51 -8.14
C THR A 6 -11.39 -0.40 -7.57
N ASN A 7 -11.54 0.34 -6.47
CA ASN A 7 -12.80 0.51 -5.75
C ASN A 7 -13.48 -0.86 -5.50
N ALA A 8 -14.79 -0.94 -5.72
CA ALA A 8 -15.58 -2.16 -5.56
C ALA A 8 -15.40 -3.22 -6.68
N ASN A 9 -14.38 -3.13 -7.53
CA ASN A 9 -14.16 -4.14 -8.56
C ASN A 9 -13.62 -5.45 -7.96
N THR A 10 -14.07 -6.58 -8.51
CA THR A 10 -13.55 -7.92 -8.18
C THR A 10 -12.47 -8.40 -9.15
N ASP A 11 -12.32 -7.71 -10.28
CA ASP A 11 -11.31 -8.00 -11.28
C ASP A 11 -10.03 -7.21 -11.00
N VAL A 12 -8.88 -7.83 -11.28
CA VAL A 12 -7.56 -7.19 -11.15
C VAL A 12 -7.46 -6.04 -12.15
N SER A 13 -7.32 -4.80 -11.64
CA SER A 13 -7.20 -3.60 -12.48
C SER A 13 -5.76 -3.39 -12.97
N SER A 14 -4.77 -3.65 -12.13
CA SER A 14 -3.36 -3.59 -12.50
C SER A 14 -2.47 -4.50 -11.65
N LYS A 15 -1.25 -4.76 -12.13
CA LYS A 15 -0.30 -5.67 -11.48
C LYS A 15 1.14 -5.23 -11.64
N ILE A 16 1.97 -5.55 -10.65
CA ILE A 16 3.43 -5.41 -10.68
C ILE A 16 4.04 -6.80 -10.60
N ASP A 17 4.88 -7.12 -11.58
CA ASP A 17 5.71 -8.31 -11.52
C ASP A 17 6.91 -8.07 -10.60
N LEU A 18 7.08 -8.94 -9.60
CA LEU A 18 8.16 -8.86 -8.61
C LEU A 18 9.20 -9.97 -8.82
N SER A 19 9.07 -10.80 -9.85
CA SER A 19 9.83 -12.05 -10.02
C SER A 19 11.35 -11.86 -10.12
N ASN A 20 11.80 -10.68 -10.57
CA ASN A 20 13.22 -10.37 -10.73
C ASN A 20 13.78 -9.50 -9.58
N LEU A 21 13.00 -9.29 -8.51
CA LEU A 21 13.40 -8.48 -7.38
C LEU A 21 13.79 -9.37 -6.20
N VAL A 22 14.80 -8.93 -5.46
CA VAL A 22 15.25 -9.59 -4.23
C VAL A 22 15.14 -8.57 -3.10
N ILE A 23 14.36 -8.92 -2.08
CA ILE A 23 14.23 -8.13 -0.86
C ILE A 23 15.03 -8.85 0.22
N GLY A 24 16.09 -8.22 0.72
CA GLY A 24 16.88 -8.75 1.82
C GLY A 24 16.04 -8.82 3.11
N GLY A 25 16.39 -9.73 4.02
CA GLY A 25 15.79 -9.73 5.34
C GLY A 25 15.96 -8.36 6.03
N GLN A 26 14.92 -7.88 6.69
CA GLN A 26 14.89 -6.56 7.35
C GLN A 26 15.13 -5.37 6.40
N SER A 27 14.88 -5.55 5.10
CA SER A 27 14.88 -4.46 4.12
C SER A 27 13.49 -4.27 3.51
N THR A 28 13.31 -3.15 2.84
CA THR A 28 12.04 -2.76 2.21
C THR A 28 12.28 -2.50 0.73
N LEU A 29 11.35 -2.95 -0.12
CA LEU A 29 11.26 -2.51 -1.50
C LEU A 29 10.33 -1.29 -1.57
N ILE A 30 10.86 -0.17 -2.05
CA ILE A 30 10.07 1.06 -2.26
C ILE A 30 9.66 1.12 -3.72
N ILE A 31 8.36 1.23 -3.97
CA ILE A 31 7.78 1.31 -5.30
C ILE A 31 7.11 2.67 -5.46
N SER A 32 7.36 3.39 -6.56
CA SER A 32 6.72 4.68 -6.85
C SER A 32 6.14 4.73 -8.26
N PRO A 33 4.96 5.36 -8.46
CA PRO A 33 4.44 5.66 -9.80
C PRO A 33 5.20 6.79 -10.50
N ASN A 34 5.96 7.61 -9.76
CA ASN A 34 6.76 8.71 -10.29
C ASN A 34 8.10 8.80 -9.53
N ALA A 35 9.18 8.29 -10.13
CA ALA A 35 10.47 8.23 -9.46
C ALA A 35 11.13 9.61 -9.26
N LEU A 36 10.90 10.54 -10.21
CA LEU A 36 11.46 11.89 -10.14
C LEU A 36 10.83 12.71 -9.02
N GLU A 37 9.51 12.66 -8.88
CA GLU A 37 8.79 13.32 -7.78
C GLU A 37 9.21 12.71 -6.44
N PHE A 38 9.24 11.38 -6.34
CA PHE A 38 9.69 10.69 -5.14
C PHE A 38 11.10 11.13 -4.72
N GLN A 39 12.05 11.17 -5.66
CA GLN A 39 13.42 11.60 -5.36
C GLN A 39 13.50 13.07 -4.94
N THR A 40 12.64 13.93 -5.52
CA THR A 40 12.56 15.33 -5.15
C THR A 40 12.07 15.51 -3.71
N VAL A 41 11.08 14.71 -3.29
CA VAL A 41 10.48 14.75 -1.94
C VAL A 41 11.39 14.12 -0.88
N TYR A 42 11.97 12.95 -1.16
CA TYR A 42 12.69 12.15 -0.15
C TYR A 42 14.22 12.18 -0.29
N GLY A 43 14.76 12.74 -1.37
CA GLY A 43 16.20 12.87 -1.58
C GLY A 43 16.92 11.60 -2.07
N PHE A 44 16.20 10.51 -2.35
CA PHE A 44 16.76 9.27 -2.90
C PHE A 44 15.79 8.59 -3.88
N VAL A 45 16.30 7.70 -4.74
CA VAL A 45 15.48 7.02 -5.77
C VAL A 45 14.69 5.84 -5.18
N PRO A 46 13.45 5.57 -5.64
CA PRO A 46 12.72 4.36 -5.23
C PRO A 46 13.43 3.11 -5.77
N GLY A 47 13.15 1.96 -5.17
CA GLY A 47 13.68 0.67 -5.63
C GLY A 47 13.05 0.19 -6.95
N LEU A 48 11.83 0.65 -7.26
CA LEU A 48 11.13 0.35 -8.49
C LEU A 48 10.23 1.52 -8.92
N GLU A 49 10.29 1.88 -10.20
CA GLU A 49 9.36 2.81 -10.85
C GLU A 49 8.33 2.00 -11.66
N VAL A 50 7.03 2.34 -11.54
CA VAL A 50 5.94 1.55 -12.15
C VAL A 50 4.91 2.36 -12.96
N GLY A 51 5.01 3.69 -12.96
CA GLY A 51 4.10 4.57 -13.70
C GLY A 51 2.69 4.70 -13.13
N THR A 52 1.85 5.48 -13.81
CA THR A 52 0.46 5.75 -13.43
C THR A 52 -0.45 4.54 -13.69
N ASN A 53 -1.60 4.49 -13.01
CA ASN A 53 -2.54 3.36 -12.96
C ASN A 53 -1.95 2.04 -12.42
N SER A 54 -0.71 2.07 -11.91
CA SER A 54 -0.11 0.92 -11.24
C SER A 54 -0.74 0.72 -9.85
N PRO A 55 -0.48 -0.42 -9.20
CA PRO A 55 -0.81 -0.61 -7.79
C PRO A 55 -0.20 0.44 -6.85
N ALA A 56 0.90 1.08 -7.23
CA ALA A 56 1.51 2.16 -6.43
C ALA A 56 0.87 3.54 -6.67
N ASP A 57 -0.04 3.65 -7.64
CA ASP A 57 -0.79 4.87 -8.00
C ASP A 57 -2.23 4.81 -7.46
N SER A 58 -2.41 4.26 -6.26
CA SER A 58 -3.71 4.23 -5.58
C SER A 58 -4.05 5.60 -5.00
N ASN A 59 -5.33 5.97 -5.05
CA ASN A 59 -5.86 7.23 -4.52
C ASN A 59 -6.44 7.08 -3.10
N GLY A 60 -6.32 5.92 -2.46
CA GLY A 60 -6.69 5.74 -1.05
C GLY A 60 -7.88 4.83 -0.78
N ASP A 61 -8.57 4.35 -1.80
CA ASP A 61 -9.82 3.58 -1.70
C ASP A 61 -9.77 2.22 -2.45
N ASP A 62 -8.59 1.82 -2.91
CA ASP A 62 -8.38 0.56 -3.64
C ASP A 62 -8.01 -0.61 -2.71
N ASN A 63 -8.12 -1.82 -3.27
CA ASN A 63 -7.71 -3.05 -2.62
C ASN A 63 -6.42 -3.62 -3.25
N LEU A 64 -5.56 -4.22 -2.42
CA LEU A 64 -4.25 -4.73 -2.85
C LEU A 64 -4.03 -6.17 -2.36
N GLU A 65 -3.39 -6.99 -3.20
CA GLU A 65 -2.92 -8.34 -2.82
C GLU A 65 -1.46 -8.55 -3.19
N LEU A 66 -0.69 -9.13 -2.27
CA LEU A 66 0.63 -9.67 -2.52
C LEU A 66 0.55 -11.18 -2.73
N LEU A 67 1.07 -11.66 -3.87
CA LEU A 67 1.07 -13.08 -4.21
C LEU A 67 2.49 -13.62 -4.39
N ASP A 68 2.66 -14.89 -4.01
CA ASP A 68 3.86 -15.66 -4.31
C ASP A 68 3.93 -16.09 -5.79
N PRO A 69 5.06 -16.66 -6.24
CA PRO A 69 5.22 -17.12 -7.63
C PRO A 69 4.27 -18.24 -8.06
N PHE A 70 3.60 -18.91 -7.13
CA PHE A 70 2.65 -20.00 -7.39
C PHE A 70 1.19 -19.52 -7.34
N GLY A 71 0.97 -18.23 -7.10
CA GLY A 71 -0.37 -17.62 -7.03
C GLY A 71 -1.04 -17.75 -5.67
N LYS A 72 -0.31 -18.12 -4.61
CA LYS A 72 -0.83 -18.06 -3.24
C LYS A 72 -0.82 -16.61 -2.76
N ILE A 73 -1.93 -16.18 -2.16
CA ILE A 73 -2.03 -14.89 -1.48
C ILE A 73 -1.19 -14.94 -0.19
N ILE A 74 -0.28 -13.97 -0.06
CA ILE A 74 0.63 -13.81 1.08
C ILE A 74 0.16 -12.70 2.00
N ASP A 75 -0.36 -11.59 1.46
CA ASP A 75 -0.88 -10.47 2.23
C ASP A 75 -1.97 -9.73 1.45
N THR A 76 -2.91 -9.12 2.16
CA THR A 76 -4.07 -8.41 1.60
C THR A 76 -4.34 -7.12 2.35
N PHE A 77 -4.55 -6.03 1.62
CA PHE A 77 -5.01 -4.75 2.14
C PHE A 77 -6.36 -4.39 1.50
N GLY A 78 -7.37 -4.13 2.32
CA GLY A 78 -8.75 -3.89 1.90
C GLY A 78 -9.58 -5.15 1.61
N LEU A 79 -10.85 -4.96 1.27
CA LEU A 79 -11.80 -6.01 0.92
C LEU A 79 -12.13 -5.98 -0.58
N ILE A 80 -11.64 -6.96 -1.34
CA ILE A 80 -11.94 -7.08 -2.78
C ILE A 80 -13.45 -7.11 -3.01
N GLY A 81 -13.92 -6.24 -3.90
CA GLY A 81 -15.35 -6.04 -4.13
C GLY A 81 -15.99 -4.92 -3.30
N GLU A 82 -15.23 -4.26 -2.43
CA GLU A 82 -15.65 -3.10 -1.64
C GLU A 82 -14.85 -1.85 -2.05
N ASP A 83 -15.56 -0.74 -2.24
CA ASP A 83 -14.97 0.59 -2.40
C ASP A 83 -14.49 1.06 -1.02
N GLY A 84 -13.22 1.44 -0.91
CA GLY A 84 -12.63 1.84 0.37
C GLY A 84 -13.17 3.15 0.93
N THR A 85 -13.86 3.96 0.14
CA THR A 85 -14.37 5.27 0.60
C THR A 85 -15.25 5.11 1.86
N GLY A 86 -14.85 5.76 2.97
CA GLY A 86 -15.52 5.70 4.27
C GLY A 86 -15.41 4.37 5.02
N THR A 87 -14.61 3.40 4.55
CA THR A 87 -14.39 2.11 5.23
C THR A 87 -13.14 2.16 6.11
N ASN A 88 -12.83 1.02 6.75
CA ASN A 88 -11.62 0.88 7.55
C ASN A 88 -10.37 0.59 6.72
N HIS A 89 -10.41 0.71 5.39
CA HIS A 89 -9.21 0.65 4.53
C HIS A 89 -9.01 1.91 3.68
N GLU A 90 -9.72 2.98 3.99
CA GLU A 90 -9.54 4.30 3.37
C GLU A 90 -8.26 4.99 3.88
N PHE A 91 -7.36 5.37 2.98
CA PHE A 91 -6.15 6.15 3.29
C PHE A 91 -5.97 7.39 2.39
N GLU A 92 -7.06 7.89 1.78
CA GLU A 92 -7.05 9.12 0.98
C GLU A 92 -6.46 10.30 1.77
N ASP A 93 -5.59 11.08 1.12
CA ASP A 93 -4.82 12.19 1.71
C ASP A 93 -4.06 11.83 3.01
N GLY A 94 -3.77 10.55 3.21
CA GLY A 94 -3.11 10.03 4.40
C GLY A 94 -2.13 8.89 4.12
N ARG A 95 -2.11 7.89 5.01
CA ARG A 95 -1.20 6.75 4.92
C ARG A 95 -1.75 5.52 5.64
N ALA A 96 -1.46 4.34 5.13
CA ALA A 96 -1.66 3.07 5.83
C ALA A 96 -0.31 2.45 6.19
N VAL A 97 -0.10 2.17 7.48
CA VAL A 97 1.16 1.59 8.00
C VAL A 97 0.86 0.30 8.75
N ARG A 98 1.60 -0.76 8.44
CA ARG A 98 1.52 -2.03 9.17
C ARG A 98 2.04 -1.85 10.59
N ASN A 99 1.30 -2.31 11.58
CA ASN A 99 1.68 -2.22 12.99
C ASN A 99 3.01 -2.98 13.25
N ALA A 100 3.93 -2.35 14.00
CA ALA A 100 5.28 -2.88 14.27
C ALA A 100 5.30 -4.31 14.84
N THR A 101 4.26 -4.67 15.60
CA THR A 101 4.11 -5.99 16.22
C THR A 101 3.76 -7.10 15.23
N ILE A 102 3.37 -6.77 14.00
CA ILE A 102 2.94 -7.73 12.99
C ILE A 102 4.11 -8.10 12.09
N SER A 103 4.67 -9.30 12.28
CA SER A 103 5.85 -9.79 11.56
C SER A 103 5.53 -10.64 10.32
N GLU A 104 4.26 -10.97 10.08
CA GLU A 104 3.80 -11.83 8.99
C GLU A 104 2.64 -11.16 8.24
N GLY A 105 2.51 -11.45 6.95
CA GLY A 105 1.37 -11.02 6.14
C GLY A 105 0.11 -11.84 6.46
N SER A 106 -1.05 -11.31 6.15
CA SER A 106 -2.33 -12.01 6.29
C SER A 106 -3.03 -12.12 4.95
N ALA A 107 -3.32 -13.35 4.51
CA ALA A 107 -4.03 -13.60 3.26
C ALA A 107 -5.46 -13.05 3.24
N SER A 108 -6.01 -12.69 4.39
CA SER A 108 -7.28 -11.98 4.52
C SER A 108 -7.06 -10.67 5.25
N TYR A 109 -7.67 -9.60 4.76
CA TYR A 109 -7.51 -8.29 5.36
C TYR A 109 -7.97 -8.29 6.82
N ASN A 110 -7.11 -7.75 7.68
CA ASN A 110 -7.36 -7.60 9.10
C ASN A 110 -6.95 -6.19 9.51
N PHE A 111 -7.94 -5.32 9.68
CA PHE A 111 -7.73 -3.91 10.04
C PHE A 111 -6.84 -3.72 11.27
N ASN A 112 -6.93 -4.60 12.28
CA ASN A 112 -6.13 -4.50 13.51
C ASN A 112 -4.60 -4.66 13.28
N GLU A 113 -4.18 -5.07 12.09
CA GLU A 113 -2.77 -5.15 11.71
C GLU A 113 -2.23 -3.84 11.16
N TRP A 114 -3.08 -2.81 11.01
CA TRP A 114 -2.75 -1.54 10.38
C TRP A 114 -3.07 -0.37 11.32
N THR A 115 -2.36 0.73 11.11
CA THR A 115 -2.72 2.07 11.56
C THR A 115 -2.94 2.90 10.32
N ILE A 116 -4.15 3.46 10.17
CA ILE A 116 -4.58 4.12 8.94
C ILE A 116 -4.99 5.56 9.25
N TYR A 117 -4.38 6.48 8.52
CA TYR A 117 -4.62 7.92 8.56
C TYR A 117 -5.29 8.33 7.25
N ASN A 118 -6.29 9.19 7.33
CA ASN A 118 -6.99 9.78 6.20
C ASN A 118 -7.53 11.19 6.56
N ASP A 119 -8.23 11.85 5.65
CA ASP A 119 -8.81 13.19 5.86
C ASP A 119 -10.28 13.19 6.33
N SER A 120 -10.93 12.03 6.30
CA SER A 120 -12.35 11.81 6.60
C SER A 120 -12.60 11.29 8.02
N GLY A 121 -11.73 10.39 8.51
CA GLY A 121 -11.95 9.53 9.68
C GLY A 121 -13.07 8.50 9.51
N GLY A 122 -13.49 7.90 10.63
CA GLY A 122 -14.56 6.91 10.64
C GLY A 122 -14.03 5.49 10.52
N SER A 123 -14.88 4.49 10.76
CA SER A 123 -14.47 3.07 10.67
C SER A 123 -13.17 2.74 11.41
N GLU A 124 -12.93 3.40 12.55
CA GLU A 124 -11.74 3.29 13.39
C GLU A 124 -10.42 3.84 12.80
N THR A 125 -10.44 4.47 11.62
CA THR A 125 -9.29 5.21 11.08
C THR A 125 -9.07 6.53 11.82
N ILE A 126 -7.90 7.13 11.61
CA ILE A 126 -7.48 8.39 12.24
C ILE A 126 -7.71 9.53 11.24
N ASN A 127 -8.63 10.45 11.56
CA ASN A 127 -8.79 11.71 10.81
C ASN A 127 -7.60 12.64 11.10
N GLN A 128 -6.55 12.48 10.31
CA GLN A 128 -5.35 13.30 10.33
C GLN A 128 -4.64 13.14 8.97
N PRO A 129 -4.86 14.05 8.01
CA PRO A 129 -4.13 14.07 6.76
C PRO A 129 -2.61 14.05 6.99
N GLN A 130 -1.87 13.40 6.09
CA GLN A 130 -0.43 13.22 6.22
C GLN A 130 0.29 13.95 5.08
N ASN A 131 1.39 14.64 5.40
CA ASN A 131 2.16 15.42 4.45
C ASN A 131 3.54 14.83 4.23
N ALA A 132 3.91 14.64 2.95
CA ALA A 132 5.25 14.24 2.59
C ALA A 132 6.21 15.46 2.56
N PRO A 133 7.47 15.30 3.02
CA PRO A 133 8.06 14.07 3.55
C PRO A 133 7.87 13.85 5.05
N GLN A 134 7.30 14.81 5.80
CA GLN A 134 7.38 14.87 7.26
C GLN A 134 6.72 13.67 7.95
N ASP A 135 5.60 13.22 7.41
CA ASP A 135 4.76 12.17 8.00
C ASP A 135 5.04 10.78 7.41
N PHE A 136 6.12 10.62 6.63
CA PHE A 136 6.45 9.39 5.93
C PHE A 136 7.90 8.98 6.14
N THR A 137 8.13 7.68 6.37
CA THR A 137 9.47 7.11 6.57
C THR A 137 9.77 6.00 5.56
N PRO A 138 9.75 6.29 4.24
CA PRO A 138 9.92 5.25 3.22
C PRO A 138 11.24 4.50 3.43
N GLY A 139 11.17 3.17 3.44
CA GLY A 139 12.32 2.29 3.66
C GLY A 139 12.67 2.03 5.13
N GLN A 140 11.96 2.64 6.07
CA GLN A 140 12.07 2.36 7.50
C GLN A 140 10.78 1.72 8.00
N ARG A 141 10.93 0.74 8.89
CA ARG A 141 9.81 0.14 9.61
C ARG A 141 9.66 0.88 10.95
N GLU A 142 8.48 1.46 11.16
CA GLU A 142 8.06 2.07 12.42
C GLU A 142 7.57 1.02 13.42
#